data_AF-A0A382SFJ6-F1
#
_entry.id   AF-A0A382SFJ6-F1
#
_cell.length_a   1.000
_cell.length_b   1.000
_cell.length_c   1.000
_cell.angle_alpha   90.00
_cell.angle_beta   90.00
_cell.angle_gamma   90.00
#
_symmetry.space_group_name_H-M   'P 1'
#
loop_
_entity.id
_entity.type
_entity.pdbx_description
1 polymer ?
#
loop_
_entity_poly.entity_id
_entity_poly.type
_entity_poly.pdbx_seq_one_letter_code
_entity_poly.pdbx_strand_id
1 'polypeptide(L)'
;MDEKELIKERFKAAISSAVKVISEQFDLEVKFGNNINKKKDLLNLPEVANLRSLQDFTNLRAFADSEALKIKYTDKKIYLENEPKGIMAKALYAIAEKIRYEKIGSDKLKGVKNNIIQCYEN
;
A
#
# COMPACT_ATOMS: atom_id res chain seq x y z
N MET A 1 -16.43 -23.91 -5.44
CA MET A 1 -15.34 -22.91 -5.50
C MET A 1 -14.08 -23.61 -5.03
N ASP A 2 -12.99 -23.50 -5.79
CA ASP A 2 -11.71 -24.11 -5.44
C ASP A 2 -11.21 -23.52 -4.10
N GLU A 3 -10.58 -24.35 -3.25
CA GLU A 3 -10.06 -23.92 -1.94
C GLU A 3 -9.02 -22.79 -2.11
N LYS A 4 -8.22 -22.86 -3.18
CA LYS A 4 -7.24 -21.81 -3.51
C LYS A 4 -7.92 -20.49 -3.88
N GLU A 5 -9.04 -20.53 -4.60
CA GLU A 5 -9.82 -19.34 -4.90
C GLU A 5 -10.43 -18.73 -3.63
N LEU A 6 -10.95 -19.57 -2.74
CA LEU A 6 -11.50 -19.13 -1.45
C LEU A 6 -10.44 -18.39 -0.60
N ILE A 7 -9.22 -18.92 -0.54
CA ILE A 7 -8.12 -18.28 0.20
C ILE A 7 -7.79 -16.91 -0.40
N LYS A 8 -7.74 -16.80 -1.74
CA LYS A 8 -7.46 -15.54 -2.43
C LYS A 8 -8.55 -14.49 -2.18
N GLU A 9 -9.82 -14.87 -2.20
CA GLU A 9 -10.93 -13.95 -1.90
C GLU A 9 -10.93 -13.49 -0.45
N ARG A 10 -10.66 -14.40 0.50
CA ARG A 10 -10.48 -14.03 1.92
C ARG A 10 -9.30 -13.10 2.13
N PHE A 11 -8.19 -13.34 1.42
CA PHE A 11 -7.02 -12.47 1.46
C PHE A 11 -7.32 -11.06 0.95
N LYS A 12 -8.04 -10.94 -0.18
CA LYS A 12 -8.52 -9.65 -0.70
C LYS A 12 -9.35 -8.90 0.34
N ALA A 13 -10.35 -9.57 0.92
CA ALA A 13 -11.22 -8.96 1.93
C ALA A 13 -10.44 -8.48 3.17
N ALA A 14 -9.51 -9.31 3.67
CA ALA A 14 -8.69 -8.98 4.83
C ALA A 14 -7.77 -7.77 4.57
N ILE A 15 -7.13 -7.71 3.40
CA ILE A 15 -6.29 -6.55 3.04
C ILE A 15 -7.13 -5.30 2.86
N SER A 16 -8.24 -5.37 2.13
CA SER A 16 -9.12 -4.21 1.94
C SER A 16 -9.58 -3.62 3.27
N SER A 17 -9.95 -4.47 4.23
CA SER A 17 -10.31 -4.03 5.59
C SER A 17 -9.13 -3.37 6.31
N ALA A 18 -7.94 -3.98 6.27
CA ALA A 18 -6.76 -3.42 6.92
C ALA A 18 -6.34 -2.07 6.32
N VAL A 19 -6.35 -1.94 4.98
CA VAL A 19 -6.03 -0.69 4.28
C VAL A 19 -6.95 0.42 4.77
N LYS A 20 -8.28 0.20 4.78
CA LYS A 20 -9.27 1.19 5.22
C LYS A 20 -9.05 1.69 6.63
N VAL A 21 -8.70 0.78 7.54
CA VAL A 21 -8.46 1.12 8.95
C VAL A 21 -7.13 1.87 9.12
N ILE A 22 -6.06 1.40 8.46
CA ILE A 22 -4.73 2.05 8.54
C ILE A 22 -4.77 3.44 7.89
N SER A 23 -5.47 3.59 6.77
CA SER A 23 -5.62 4.87 6.08
C SER A 23 -6.56 5.84 6.79
N GLU A 24 -7.37 5.34 7.74
CA GLU A 24 -8.52 6.03 8.34
C GLU A 24 -9.55 6.55 7.31
N GLN A 25 -9.66 5.86 6.17
CA GLN A 25 -10.60 6.18 5.10
C GLN A 25 -11.51 4.97 4.84
N PHE A 26 -12.61 4.87 5.60
CA PHE A 26 -13.53 3.71 5.56
C PHE A 26 -14.27 3.55 4.23
N ASP A 27 -14.52 4.66 3.54
CA ASP A 27 -15.17 4.70 2.23
C ASP A 27 -14.21 4.44 1.05
N LEU A 28 -12.92 4.21 1.33
CA LEU A 28 -11.93 3.91 0.30
C LEU A 28 -12.30 2.65 -0.48
N GLU A 29 -12.49 2.75 -1.78
CA GLU A 29 -12.66 1.60 -2.65
C GLU A 29 -11.29 0.92 -2.85
N VAL A 30 -11.17 -0.37 -2.52
CA VAL A 30 -9.94 -1.14 -2.74
C VAL A 30 -10.20 -2.18 -3.82
N LYS A 31 -9.46 -2.08 -4.93
CA LYS A 31 -9.52 -3.03 -6.05
C LYS A 31 -8.19 -3.73 -6.23
N PHE A 32 -8.25 -4.88 -6.88
CA PHE A 32 -7.08 -5.67 -7.24
C PHE A 32 -7.00 -5.74 -8.78
N GLY A 33 -5.79 -5.64 -9.31
CA GLY A 33 -5.51 -5.69 -10.75
C GLY A 33 -5.44 -4.31 -11.44
N ASN A 34 -5.27 -4.35 -12.76
CA ASN A 34 -5.00 -3.17 -13.58
C ASN A 34 -6.29 -2.39 -13.93
N ASN A 35 -6.91 -1.77 -12.93
CA ASN A 35 -7.98 -0.80 -13.17
C ASN A 35 -7.37 0.60 -13.43
N ILE A 36 -7.64 1.16 -14.61
CA ILE A 36 -7.07 2.45 -15.06
C ILE A 36 -7.87 3.65 -14.50
N ASN A 37 -9.03 3.41 -13.90
CA ASN A 37 -9.88 4.48 -13.38
C ASN A 37 -9.21 5.17 -12.18
N LYS A 38 -8.71 6.38 -12.40
CA LYS A 38 -8.21 7.27 -11.34
C LYS A 38 -9.39 7.98 -10.69
N LYS A 39 -10.05 7.34 -9.72
CA LYS A 39 -11.00 8.01 -8.81
C LYS A 39 -10.27 8.47 -7.56
N LYS A 40 -10.78 9.53 -6.93
CA LYS A 40 -10.18 10.15 -5.73
C LYS A 40 -10.05 9.17 -4.56
N ASP A 41 -11.03 8.28 -4.40
CA ASP A 41 -11.16 7.36 -3.27
C ASP A 41 -11.02 5.90 -3.72
N LEU A 42 -10.10 5.63 -4.65
CA LEU A 42 -9.84 4.29 -5.16
C LEU A 42 -8.35 3.96 -5.03
N LEU A 43 -8.05 2.90 -4.28
CA LEU A 43 -6.74 2.27 -4.24
C LEU A 43 -6.75 0.99 -5.09
N ASN A 44 -5.84 0.94 -6.06
CA ASN A 44 -5.61 -0.26 -6.85
C ASN A 44 -4.37 -1.00 -6.33
N LEU A 45 -4.56 -2.23 -5.89
CA LEU A 45 -3.50 -3.16 -5.45
C LEU A 45 -3.18 -4.17 -6.57
N PRO A 46 -1.99 -4.81 -6.52
CA PRO A 46 -1.63 -5.86 -7.48
C PRO A 46 -2.66 -7.00 -7.53
N GLU A 47 -2.76 -7.67 -8.68
CA GLU A 47 -3.68 -8.80 -8.86
C GLU A 47 -3.27 -10.02 -8.01
N VAL A 48 -4.24 -10.62 -7.32
CA VAL A 48 -4.03 -11.76 -6.42
C VAL A 48 -3.98 -13.08 -7.19
N ALA A 49 -4.54 -13.12 -8.42
CA ALA A 49 -4.46 -14.29 -9.29
C ALA A 49 -3.01 -14.78 -9.49
N ASN A 50 -2.05 -13.85 -9.50
CA ASN A 50 -0.63 -14.11 -9.75
C ASN A 50 0.17 -14.56 -8.52
N LEU A 51 -0.42 -14.61 -7.33
CA LEU A 51 0.29 -15.06 -6.12
C LEU A 51 0.43 -16.58 -6.12
N ARG A 52 1.68 -17.06 -5.99
CA ARG A 52 2.06 -18.48 -6.06
C ARG A 52 2.83 -18.95 -4.83
N SER A 53 3.45 -18.03 -4.10
CA SER A 53 4.29 -18.31 -2.93
C SER A 53 3.87 -17.45 -1.74
N LEU A 54 4.22 -17.87 -0.52
CA LEU A 54 4.03 -17.07 0.69
C LEU A 54 4.66 -15.66 0.54
N GLN A 55 5.82 -15.58 -0.10
CA GLN A 55 6.51 -14.31 -0.35
C GLN A 55 5.67 -13.35 -1.19
N ASP A 56 4.93 -13.85 -2.19
CA ASP A 56 4.05 -13.01 -3.00
C ASP A 56 2.95 -12.37 -2.15
N PHE A 57 2.36 -13.14 -1.22
CA PHE A 57 1.36 -12.63 -0.28
C PHE A 57 1.98 -11.61 0.68
N THR A 58 3.18 -11.87 1.21
CA THR A 58 3.91 -10.94 2.08
C THR A 58 4.23 -9.63 1.36
N ASN A 59 4.72 -9.69 0.12
CA ASN A 59 5.04 -8.51 -0.68
C ASN A 59 3.80 -7.69 -1.00
N LEU A 60 2.69 -8.33 -1.40
CA LEU A 60 1.43 -7.62 -1.63
C LEU A 60 0.92 -6.98 -0.34
N ARG A 61 1.01 -7.69 0.80
CA ARG A 61 0.62 -7.16 2.10
C ARG A 61 1.45 -5.93 2.48
N ALA A 62 2.77 -5.99 2.34
CA ALA A 62 3.66 -4.88 2.62
C ALA A 62 3.37 -3.67 1.73
N PHE A 63 3.14 -3.91 0.43
CA PHE A 63 2.74 -2.87 -0.51
C PHE A 63 1.41 -2.20 -0.10
N ALA A 64 0.41 -3.00 0.27
CA ALA A 64 -0.89 -2.48 0.71
C ALA A 64 -0.79 -1.66 2.01
N ASP A 65 -0.02 -2.12 2.99
CA ASP A 65 0.23 -1.38 4.23
C ASP A 65 0.96 -0.05 3.94
N SER A 66 1.96 -0.05 3.05
CA SER A 66 2.67 1.16 2.60
C SER A 66 1.72 2.17 1.95
N GLU A 67 0.88 1.76 1.00
CA GLU A 67 -0.06 2.69 0.34
C GLU A 67 -1.14 3.20 1.31
N ALA A 68 -1.58 2.39 2.29
CA ALA A 68 -2.48 2.86 3.34
C ALA A 68 -1.83 3.95 4.21
N LEU A 69 -0.56 3.76 4.60
CA LEU A 69 0.21 4.75 5.35
C LEU A 69 0.43 6.05 4.57
N LYS A 70 0.68 5.95 3.27
CA LYS A 70 0.76 7.11 2.37
C LYS A 70 -0.54 7.90 2.36
N ILE A 71 -1.70 7.24 2.22
CA ILE A 71 -3.01 7.92 2.31
C ILE A 71 -3.17 8.61 3.66
N LYS A 72 -2.77 7.95 4.75
CA LYS A 72 -2.91 8.48 6.11
C LYS A 72 -2.03 9.69 6.38
N TYR A 73 -0.78 9.67 5.93
CA TYR A 73 0.25 10.59 6.39
C TYR A 73 0.72 11.61 5.35
N THR A 74 0.38 11.44 4.07
CA THR A 74 0.75 12.39 3.01
C THR A 74 -0.35 13.42 2.81
N ASP A 75 -0.05 14.67 3.16
CA ASP A 75 -0.85 15.80 2.68
C ASP A 75 -0.45 16.12 1.23
N LYS A 76 -1.38 15.90 0.30
CA LYS A 76 -1.13 16.08 -1.14
C LYS A 76 -0.80 17.53 -1.51
N LYS A 77 -1.39 18.52 -0.83
CA LYS A 77 -1.14 19.93 -1.12
C LYS A 77 0.28 20.29 -0.71
N ILE A 78 0.67 19.95 0.52
CA ILE A 78 2.02 20.21 1.04
C ILE A 78 3.07 19.45 0.21
N TYR A 79 2.80 18.20 -0.15
CA TYR A 79 3.70 17.40 -0.97
C TYR A 79 3.99 18.10 -2.31
N LEU A 80 2.96 18.56 -3.02
CA LEU A 80 3.09 19.21 -4.32
C LEU A 80 3.72 20.61 -4.23
N GLU A 81 3.43 21.37 -3.18
CA GLU A 81 4.02 22.69 -2.94
C GLU A 81 5.54 22.62 -2.74
N ASN A 82 6.04 21.53 -2.16
CA ASN A 82 7.47 21.32 -1.86
C ASN A 82 8.17 20.40 -2.88
N GLU A 83 7.48 19.92 -3.91
CA GLU A 83 8.07 19.01 -4.90
C GLU A 83 9.17 19.75 -5.71
N PRO A 84 10.41 19.21 -5.75
CA PRO A 84 11.50 19.88 -6.45
C PRO A 84 11.34 19.79 -7.98
N LYS A 85 12.08 20.65 -8.69
CA LYS A 85 12.17 20.59 -10.15
C LYS A 85 13.22 19.56 -10.60
N GLY A 86 12.99 18.92 -11.74
CA GLY A 86 13.89 17.94 -12.33
C GLY A 86 13.55 16.49 -11.98
N ILE A 87 13.72 15.59 -12.94
CA ILE A 87 13.25 14.19 -12.85
C ILE A 87 13.91 13.45 -11.67
N MET A 88 15.23 13.53 -11.53
CA MET A 88 15.94 12.88 -10.42
C MET A 88 15.53 13.43 -9.06
N ALA A 89 15.40 14.76 -8.93
CA ALA A 89 15.03 15.38 -7.67
C ALA A 89 13.60 14.96 -7.24
N LYS A 90 12.66 14.89 -8.18
CA LYS A 90 11.31 14.36 -7.93
C LYS A 90 11.32 12.91 -7.46
N ALA A 91 12.14 12.07 -8.08
CA ALA A 91 12.28 10.67 -7.69
C ALA A 91 12.83 10.53 -6.26
N LEU A 92 13.88 11.28 -5.91
CA LEU A 92 14.44 11.30 -4.56
C LEU A 92 13.43 11.83 -3.53
N TYR A 93 12.67 12.87 -3.88
CA TYR A 93 11.63 13.43 -3.03
C TYR A 93 10.50 12.42 -2.75
N ALA A 94 10.05 11.69 -3.78
CA ALA A 94 9.05 10.63 -3.61
C ALA A 94 9.56 9.47 -2.74
N ILE A 95 10.84 9.10 -2.86
CA ILE A 95 11.48 8.08 -2.00
C ILE A 95 11.56 8.59 -0.55
N ALA A 96 11.97 9.84 -0.34
CA ALA A 96 12.04 10.43 0.99
C ALA A 96 10.66 10.47 1.67
N GLU A 97 9.62 10.85 0.92
CA GLU A 97 8.25 10.82 1.41
C GLU A 97 7.79 9.39 1.75
N LYS A 98 8.17 8.41 0.93
CA LYS A 98 7.94 6.99 1.21
C LYS A 98 8.53 6.55 2.53
N ILE A 99 9.80 6.83 2.74
CA ILE A 99 10.49 6.53 4.00
C ILE A 99 9.78 7.22 5.16
N ARG A 100 9.36 8.49 5.02
CA ARG A 100 8.70 9.25 6.08
C ARG A 100 7.40 8.59 6.54
N TYR A 101 6.46 8.30 5.63
CA TYR A 101 5.18 7.70 6.05
C TYR A 101 5.34 6.26 6.53
N GLU A 102 6.23 5.46 5.92
CA GLU A 102 6.50 4.09 6.35
C GLU A 102 7.10 4.07 7.76
N LYS A 103 8.01 4.99 8.05
CA LYS A 103 8.65 5.12 9.36
C LYS A 103 7.64 5.50 10.44
N ILE A 104 6.83 6.53 10.22
CA ILE A 104 5.80 6.98 11.17
C ILE A 104 4.82 5.84 11.45
N GLY A 105 4.37 5.12 10.43
CA GLY A 105 3.48 3.97 10.57
C GLY A 105 4.12 2.81 11.35
N SER A 106 5.35 2.47 11.00
CA SER A 106 6.11 1.37 11.61
C SER A 106 6.39 1.58 13.10
N ASP A 107 6.52 2.83 13.53
CA ASP A 107 6.70 3.16 14.96
C ASP A 107 5.44 2.89 15.78
N LYS A 108 4.26 2.93 15.15
CA LYS A 108 2.96 2.71 15.81
C LYS A 108 2.43 1.28 15.63
N LEU A 109 2.76 0.63 14.52
CA LEU A 109 2.15 -0.63 14.09
C LEU A 109 3.23 -1.71 13.87
N LYS A 110 3.51 -2.50 14.91
CA LYS A 110 4.55 -3.56 14.88
C LYS A 110 4.35 -4.56 13.74
N GLY A 111 3.11 -4.93 13.43
CA GLY A 111 2.81 -5.84 12.32
C GLY A 111 3.16 -5.24 10.96
N VAL A 112 2.79 -3.97 10.74
CA VAL A 112 3.13 -3.24 9.51
C VAL A 112 4.64 -3.08 9.37
N LYS A 113 5.34 -2.74 10.46
CA LYS A 113 6.80 -2.68 10.50
C LYS A 113 7.43 -3.99 10.00
N ASN A 114 6.96 -5.12 10.52
CA ASN A 114 7.49 -6.43 10.13
C ASN A 114 7.24 -6.71 8.64
N ASN A 115 6.05 -6.42 8.13
CA ASN A 115 5.72 -6.61 6.72
C ASN A 115 6.63 -5.77 5.81
N ILE A 116 6.84 -4.49 6.14
CA ILE A 116 7.69 -3.56 5.38
C ILE A 116 9.15 -4.01 5.41
N ILE A 117 9.69 -4.37 6.58
CA ILE A 117 11.08 -4.83 6.72
C ILE A 117 11.30 -6.10 5.88
N GLN A 118 10.42 -7.09 6.01
CA GLN A 118 10.51 -8.31 5.21
C GLN A 118 10.49 -8.01 3.71
N CYS A 119 9.72 -7.03 3.24
CA CYS A 119 9.68 -6.66 1.83
C CYS A 119 11.01 -6.10 1.29
N TYR A 120 11.85 -5.49 2.14
CA TYR A 120 13.14 -4.91 1.73
C TYR A 120 14.34 -5.83 1.98
N GLU A 121 14.20 -6.82 2.86
CA GLU A 121 15.28 -7.78 3.19
C GLU A 121 15.32 -8.99 2.25
N ASN A 122 14.27 -9.20 1.43
CA ASN A 122 14.20 -10.24 0.40
C ASN A 122 14.66 -9.70 -0.97
#